data_AF-A0A267FQZ1-F1
#
_entry.id   AF-A0A267FQZ1-F1
#
_cell.length_a   1.000
_cell.length_b   1.000
_cell.length_c   1.000
_cell.angle_alpha   90.00
_cell.angle_beta   90.00
_cell.angle_gamma   90.00
#
_symmetry.space_group_name_H-M   'P 1'
#
loop_
_entity.id
_entity.type
_entity.pdbx_description
1 polymer ?
#
loop_
_entity_poly.entity_id
_entity_poly.type
_entity_poly.pdbx_seq_one_letter_code
_entity_poly.pdbx_strand_id
1 'polypeptide(L)'
;STMRTSAWCLLLFGALLCGLVAVLLPTGGLGSAGLTRRLLPAYLRVHRLVAEFSRQLFGRSNKEGFAEKNAQNSCLYFLFDDTQLQRNRHLSILGTVFDVSESAFYKPGGEYEQFTGRDASRNFATSDTGAESGSFSDNLDGLSGAQLADLFEWQRFYFSKYKCVGYSRGRFYHPSLLETDYLRGMKAAADAHLARKSQLAENFPPCDATTIDGKTVVYCNGALNLDPNNVMPNTRYPRIFYNKFDATSGCACVLRDMRSDGRVAVYEACSPDALQCTVLRPPPPRD
;
A
#
# COMPACT_ATOMS: atom_id res chain seq x y z
N SER A 1 -30.25 -2.38 -0.25
CA SER A 1 -29.85 -3.71 0.28
C SER A 1 -29.12 -4.57 -0.75
N THR A 2 -29.02 -4.15 -2.02
CA THR A 2 -28.39 -4.88 -3.14
C THR A 2 -26.89 -4.66 -3.34
N MET A 3 -26.27 -3.64 -2.73
CA MET A 3 -24.80 -3.44 -2.77
C MET A 3 -24.03 -4.29 -1.75
N ARG A 4 -24.69 -4.78 -0.69
CA ARG A 4 -24.03 -5.65 0.30
C ARG A 4 -23.79 -7.05 -0.23
N THR A 5 -24.64 -7.57 -1.12
CA THR A 5 -24.53 -8.93 -1.68
C THR A 5 -23.44 -9.07 -2.76
N SER A 6 -23.08 -7.99 -3.47
CA SER A 6 -22.01 -8.04 -4.48
C SER A 6 -20.60 -8.09 -3.88
N ALA A 7 -20.39 -7.48 -2.71
CA ALA A 7 -19.13 -7.51 -1.99
C ALA A 7 -18.76 -8.92 -1.47
N TRP A 8 -19.77 -9.69 -1.04
CA TRP A 8 -19.57 -11.11 -0.67
C TRP A 8 -19.29 -11.98 -1.89
N CYS A 9 -19.90 -11.69 -3.05
CA CYS A 9 -19.60 -12.40 -4.29
C CYS A 9 -18.16 -12.19 -4.75
N LEU A 10 -17.59 -10.98 -4.64
CA LEU A 10 -16.20 -10.70 -5.03
C LEU A 10 -15.17 -11.33 -4.08
N LEU A 11 -15.46 -11.38 -2.78
CA LEU A 11 -14.63 -12.12 -1.81
C LEU A 11 -14.68 -13.64 -2.06
N LEU A 12 -15.85 -14.18 -2.41
CA LEU A 12 -16.01 -15.57 -2.83
C LEU A 12 -15.31 -15.87 -4.16
N PHE A 13 -15.37 -14.96 -5.13
CA PHE A 13 -14.64 -15.10 -6.41
C PHE A 13 -13.12 -15.01 -6.22
N GLY A 14 -12.64 -14.13 -5.34
CA GLY A 14 -11.22 -14.06 -4.97
C GLY A 14 -10.74 -15.33 -4.24
N ALA A 15 -11.56 -15.87 -3.33
CA ALA A 15 -11.29 -17.15 -2.67
C ALA A 15 -11.35 -18.34 -3.64
N LEU A 16 -12.27 -18.32 -4.62
CA LEU A 16 -12.39 -19.32 -5.69
C LEU A 16 -11.20 -19.28 -6.67
N LEU A 17 -10.69 -18.08 -7.00
CA LEU A 17 -9.48 -17.93 -7.81
C LEU A 17 -8.22 -18.42 -7.07
N CYS A 18 -8.10 -18.16 -5.76
CA CYS A 18 -7.07 -18.76 -4.92
C CYS A 18 -7.22 -20.29 -4.82
N GLY A 19 -8.46 -20.80 -4.74
CA GLY A 19 -8.74 -22.24 -4.72
C GLY A 19 -8.43 -22.97 -6.03
N LEU A 20 -8.70 -22.35 -7.18
CA LEU A 20 -8.41 -22.90 -8.51
C LEU A 20 -6.90 -23.04 -8.78
N VAL A 21 -6.08 -22.12 -8.25
CA VAL A 21 -4.61 -22.24 -8.32
C VAL A 21 -4.11 -23.42 -7.48
N ALA A 22 -4.76 -23.73 -6.36
CA ALA A 22 -4.43 -24.90 -5.53
C ALA A 22 -4.86 -26.24 -6.17
N VAL A 23 -5.91 -26.24 -7.00
CA VAL A 23 -6.41 -27.45 -7.69
C VAL A 23 -5.60 -27.81 -8.93
N LEU A 24 -4.88 -26.87 -9.54
CA LEU A 24 -4.07 -27.12 -10.76
C LEU A 24 -2.63 -27.58 -10.49
N LEU A 25 -2.23 -27.75 -9.22
CA LEU A 25 -0.94 -28.39 -8.88
C LEU A 25 -1.15 -29.90 -8.73
N PRO A 26 -0.58 -30.74 -9.63
CA PRO A 26 -0.71 -32.18 -9.50
C PRO A 26 -0.01 -32.64 -8.23
N THR A 27 -0.72 -33.40 -7.43
CA THR A 27 -0.16 -34.20 -6.34
C THR A 27 0.75 -35.28 -6.93
N GLY A 28 2.04 -35.01 -7.01
CA GLY A 28 3.07 -36.03 -7.18
C GLY A 28 4.14 -35.74 -8.23
N GLY A 29 5.41 -35.87 -7.80
CA GLY A 29 6.53 -36.24 -8.67
C GLY A 29 7.32 -35.10 -9.30
N LEU A 30 8.54 -34.89 -8.78
CA LEU A 30 9.72 -34.25 -9.39
C LEU A 30 9.50 -33.03 -10.31
N GLY A 31 9.87 -31.82 -9.83
CA GLY A 31 10.16 -30.67 -10.70
C GLY A 31 9.63 -29.30 -10.27
N SER A 32 9.46 -29.03 -8.97
CA SER A 32 8.76 -27.82 -8.47
C SER A 32 9.62 -26.54 -8.31
N ALA A 33 10.93 -26.59 -8.58
CA ALA A 33 11.79 -25.41 -8.39
C ALA A 33 11.73 -24.36 -9.53
N GLY A 34 11.25 -24.74 -10.72
CA GLY A 34 11.26 -23.88 -11.91
C GLY A 34 9.99 -23.06 -12.13
N LEU A 35 8.83 -23.55 -11.70
CA LEU A 35 7.52 -22.95 -12.00
C LEU A 35 7.13 -21.84 -10.99
N THR A 36 7.56 -21.97 -9.74
CA THR A 36 7.35 -21.00 -8.65
C THR A 36 8.10 -19.67 -8.88
N ARG A 37 9.27 -19.71 -9.54
CA ARG A 37 10.08 -18.52 -9.87
C ARG A 37 9.44 -17.60 -10.92
N ARG A 38 8.50 -18.10 -11.74
CA ARG A 38 7.86 -17.35 -12.83
C ARG A 38 6.54 -16.69 -12.45
N LEU A 39 5.86 -17.18 -11.42
CA LEU A 39 4.51 -16.71 -11.03
C LEU A 39 4.51 -15.77 -9.81
N LEU A 40 5.59 -15.74 -9.04
CA LEU A 40 5.77 -14.89 -7.85
C LEU A 40 5.61 -13.37 -8.14
N PRO A 41 6.17 -12.80 -9.23
CA PRO A 41 5.99 -11.38 -9.54
C PRO A 41 4.54 -11.03 -9.88
N ALA A 42 3.81 -11.95 -10.53
CA ALA A 42 2.40 -11.77 -10.87
C ALA A 42 1.51 -11.84 -9.61
N TYR A 43 1.83 -12.73 -8.67
CA TYR A 43 1.13 -12.89 -7.41
C TYR A 43 1.31 -11.69 -6.47
N LEU A 44 2.53 -11.16 -6.32
CA LEU A 44 2.79 -9.93 -5.58
C LEU A 44 2.08 -8.72 -6.20
N ARG A 45 1.92 -8.70 -7.54
CA ARG A 45 1.12 -7.69 -8.26
C ARG A 45 -0.36 -7.77 -7.92
N VAL A 46 -0.92 -8.98 -7.84
CA VAL A 46 -2.31 -9.22 -7.43
C VAL A 46 -2.51 -8.82 -5.97
N HIS A 47 -1.57 -9.14 -5.08
CA HIS A 47 -1.63 -8.73 -3.67
C HIS A 47 -1.55 -7.21 -3.50
N ARG A 48 -0.71 -6.54 -4.30
CA ARG A 48 -0.62 -5.07 -4.36
C ARG A 48 -1.94 -4.46 -4.83
N LEU A 49 -2.58 -5.04 -5.86
CA LEU A 49 -3.89 -4.63 -6.34
C LEU A 49 -4.99 -4.85 -5.29
N VAL A 50 -4.95 -5.95 -4.54
CA VAL A 50 -5.91 -6.21 -3.45
C VAL A 50 -5.71 -5.21 -2.30
N ALA A 51 -4.47 -4.90 -1.91
CA ALA A 51 -4.18 -3.88 -0.90
C ALA A 51 -4.61 -2.47 -1.34
N GLU A 52 -4.41 -2.15 -2.62
CA GLU A 52 -4.80 -0.88 -3.23
C GLU A 52 -6.32 -0.75 -3.39
N PHE A 53 -7.01 -1.86 -3.70
CA PHE A 53 -8.47 -1.95 -3.72
C PHE A 53 -9.08 -1.87 -2.31
N SER A 54 -8.41 -2.44 -1.29
CA SER A 54 -8.77 -2.25 0.12
C SER A 54 -8.63 -0.77 0.52
N ARG A 55 -7.55 -0.08 0.13
CA ARG A 55 -7.41 1.38 0.37
C ARG A 55 -8.51 2.22 -0.28
N GLN A 56 -9.02 1.82 -1.45
CA GLN A 56 -10.10 2.51 -2.14
C GLN A 56 -11.49 2.24 -1.54
N LEU A 57 -11.75 1.02 -1.06
CA LEU A 57 -13.02 0.65 -0.42
C LEU A 57 -13.14 1.15 1.03
N PHE A 58 -12.02 1.25 1.76
CA PHE A 58 -11.96 1.71 3.15
C PHE A 58 -11.38 3.13 3.25
N GLY A 59 -11.88 4.05 2.42
CA GLY A 59 -11.52 5.46 2.51
C GLY A 59 -11.68 6.01 3.94
N ARG A 60 -10.60 6.62 4.45
CA ARG A 60 -10.43 7.27 5.76
C ARG A 60 -11.76 7.62 6.46
N SER A 61 -12.15 6.79 7.42
CA SER A 61 -13.14 7.16 8.43
C SER A 61 -12.43 7.42 9.76
N ASN A 62 -12.83 8.48 10.48
CA ASN A 62 -12.36 8.80 11.83
C ASN A 62 -12.48 7.63 12.85
N LYS A 63 -13.23 6.57 12.53
CA LYS A 63 -13.33 5.35 13.33
C LYS A 63 -12.05 4.51 13.34
N GLU A 64 -11.24 4.58 12.27
CA GLU A 64 -9.98 3.84 12.18
C GLU A 64 -8.94 4.41 13.14
N GLY A 65 -8.82 5.74 13.29
CA GLY A 65 -7.89 6.34 14.25
C GLY A 65 -8.14 5.98 15.72
N PHE A 66 -9.40 5.65 16.08
CA PHE A 66 -9.76 5.17 17.42
C PHE A 66 -9.50 3.66 17.60
N ALA A 67 -9.79 2.86 16.57
CA ALA A 67 -9.44 1.44 16.55
C ALA A 67 -7.91 1.22 16.50
N GLU A 68 -7.18 2.07 15.78
CA GLU A 68 -5.73 2.08 15.64
C GLU A 68 -5.04 2.38 16.98
N LYS A 69 -5.49 3.43 17.69
CA LYS A 69 -5.03 3.70 19.07
C LYS A 69 -5.37 2.56 20.04
N ASN A 70 -6.53 1.91 19.89
CA ASN A 70 -6.92 0.80 20.78
C ASN A 70 -6.15 -0.51 20.49
N ALA A 71 -5.78 -0.80 19.24
CA ALA A 71 -5.02 -2.00 18.91
C ALA A 71 -3.57 -1.90 19.38
N GLN A 72 -2.94 -0.72 19.23
CA GLN A 72 -1.57 -0.48 19.72
C GLN A 72 -1.52 -0.41 21.25
N ASN A 73 -2.57 0.10 21.91
CA ASN A 73 -2.74 0.08 23.37
C ASN A 73 -3.07 -1.31 23.94
N SER A 74 -3.32 -2.32 23.11
CA SER A 74 -3.66 -3.68 23.55
C SER A 74 -2.45 -4.62 23.65
N CYS A 75 -1.25 -4.18 23.24
CA CYS A 75 -0.08 -5.03 23.29
C CYS A 75 0.33 -5.35 24.73
N LEU A 76 0.72 -6.60 24.97
CA LEU A 76 1.29 -7.00 26.26
C LEU A 76 2.63 -6.30 26.47
N TYR A 77 2.92 -5.89 27.71
CA TYR A 77 4.21 -5.30 28.10
C TYR A 77 5.25 -6.39 28.40
N PHE A 78 5.37 -7.39 27.52
CA PHE A 78 6.42 -8.41 27.62
C PHE A 78 7.61 -7.99 26.75
N LEU A 79 8.81 -8.11 27.29
CA LEU A 79 10.05 -7.83 26.57
C LEU A 79 10.70 -9.14 26.15
N PHE A 80 10.83 -9.34 24.84
CA PHE A 80 11.54 -10.46 24.23
C PHE A 80 13.00 -10.10 23.99
N ASP A 81 13.90 -11.04 24.26
CA ASP A 81 15.23 -11.07 23.64
C ASP A 81 15.16 -11.82 22.29
N ASP A 82 16.09 -11.55 21.37
CA ASP A 82 16.09 -12.17 20.03
C ASP A 82 16.07 -13.70 20.05
N THR A 83 16.70 -14.30 21.07
CA THR A 83 16.75 -15.76 21.28
C THR A 83 15.42 -16.35 21.75
N GLN A 84 14.49 -15.53 22.23
CA GLN A 84 13.19 -15.94 22.76
C GLN A 84 12.11 -15.97 21.67
N LEU A 85 12.37 -15.40 20.49
CA LEU A 85 11.46 -15.45 19.36
C LEU A 85 11.40 -16.87 18.78
N GLN A 86 10.31 -17.58 19.10
CA GLN A 86 10.08 -18.94 18.61
C GLN A 86 9.64 -18.98 17.15
N ARG A 87 10.30 -19.83 16.35
CA ARG A 87 9.92 -20.13 14.96
C ARG A 87 8.49 -20.69 14.90
N ASN A 88 7.75 -20.35 13.85
CA ASN A 88 6.36 -20.73 13.60
C ASN A 88 5.32 -20.25 14.61
N ARG A 89 5.74 -19.38 15.54
CA ARG A 89 4.88 -18.82 16.58
C ARG A 89 4.99 -17.31 16.66
N HIS A 90 6.20 -16.79 16.66
CA HIS A 90 6.44 -15.35 16.78
C HIS A 90 6.92 -14.78 15.46
N LEU A 91 6.50 -13.57 15.16
CA LEU A 91 7.01 -12.75 14.07
C LEU A 91 7.14 -11.33 14.60
N SER A 92 8.28 -10.67 14.34
CA SER A 92 8.47 -9.29 14.75
C SER A 92 8.51 -8.31 13.57
N ILE A 93 7.79 -7.20 13.73
CA ILE A 93 7.75 -6.06 12.80
C ILE A 93 7.94 -4.79 13.62
N LEU A 94 8.96 -4.00 13.26
CA LEU A 94 9.40 -2.80 13.98
C LEU A 94 9.61 -3.07 15.47
N GLY A 95 10.14 -4.25 15.80
CA GLY A 95 10.32 -4.71 17.17
C GLY A 95 9.02 -5.00 17.94
N THR A 96 7.84 -4.88 17.32
CA THR A 96 6.59 -5.40 17.90
C THR A 96 6.49 -6.89 17.61
N VAL A 97 6.13 -7.70 18.61
CA VAL A 97 6.07 -9.16 18.49
C VAL A 97 4.62 -9.62 18.42
N PHE A 98 4.29 -10.35 17.35
CA PHE A 98 2.95 -10.91 17.12
C PHE A 98 2.97 -12.43 17.26
N ASP A 99 1.90 -12.98 17.84
CA ASP A 99 1.63 -14.43 17.81
C ASP A 99 0.91 -14.78 16.50
N VAL A 100 1.59 -15.56 15.67
CA VAL A 100 1.12 -16.02 14.36
C VAL A 100 0.81 -17.53 14.34
N SER A 101 0.85 -18.20 15.49
CA SER A 101 0.74 -19.68 15.59
C SER A 101 -0.55 -20.28 15.03
N GLU A 102 -1.65 -19.53 15.06
CA GLU A 102 -2.94 -19.97 14.51
C GLU A 102 -3.00 -19.94 12.98
N SER A 103 -2.08 -19.22 12.34
CA SER A 103 -2.14 -18.95 10.90
C SER A 103 -1.37 -20.00 10.10
N ALA A 104 -2.06 -20.66 9.16
CA ALA A 104 -1.49 -21.72 8.31
C ALA A 104 -0.29 -21.24 7.49
N PHE A 105 -0.21 -19.95 7.14
CA PHE A 105 0.90 -19.40 6.36
C PHE A 105 2.25 -19.44 7.08
N TYR A 106 2.25 -19.42 8.41
CA TYR A 106 3.45 -19.33 9.26
C TYR A 106 3.80 -20.65 9.94
N LYS A 107 3.03 -21.71 9.68
CA LYS A 107 3.30 -23.07 10.19
C LYS A 107 4.45 -23.71 9.42
N PRO A 108 5.03 -24.83 9.92
CA PRO A 108 6.01 -25.60 9.17
C PRO A 108 5.54 -25.91 7.74
N GLY A 109 6.34 -25.57 6.73
CA GLY A 109 6.03 -25.72 5.31
C GLY A 109 5.08 -24.67 4.73
N GLY A 110 4.67 -23.67 5.51
CA GLY A 110 3.85 -22.55 5.07
C GLY A 110 4.63 -21.55 4.22
N GLU A 111 3.92 -20.81 3.37
CA GLU A 111 4.52 -19.85 2.41
C GLU A 111 5.34 -18.74 3.09
N TYR A 112 5.00 -18.40 4.33
CA TYR A 112 5.62 -17.32 5.09
C TYR A 112 6.35 -17.84 6.34
N GLU A 113 6.68 -19.14 6.37
CA GLU A 113 7.40 -19.76 7.49
C GLU A 113 8.74 -19.04 7.78
N GLN A 114 9.47 -18.60 6.74
CA GLN A 114 10.78 -17.98 6.90
C GLN A 114 10.78 -16.67 7.70
N PHE A 115 9.65 -15.97 7.79
CA PHE A 115 9.55 -14.70 8.52
C PHE A 115 9.46 -14.89 10.04
N THR A 116 9.29 -16.12 10.51
CA THR A 116 9.04 -16.40 11.93
C THR A 116 10.33 -16.60 12.75
N GLY A 117 10.21 -16.39 14.07
CA GLY A 117 11.30 -16.53 15.03
C GLY A 117 12.38 -15.46 14.91
N ARG A 118 12.04 -14.31 14.33
CA ARG A 118 12.98 -13.20 14.08
C ARG A 118 12.23 -11.89 13.81
N ASP A 119 12.99 -10.81 13.71
CA ASP A 119 12.53 -9.55 13.13
C ASP A 119 12.58 -9.61 11.60
N ALA A 120 11.45 -9.28 10.98
CA ALA A 120 11.22 -9.30 9.54
C ALA A 120 10.99 -7.89 8.95
N SER A 121 11.26 -6.83 9.72
CA SER A 121 10.90 -5.45 9.38
C SER A 121 11.43 -5.03 8.01
N ARG A 122 12.72 -5.29 7.75
CA ARG A 122 13.32 -4.93 6.46
C ARG A 122 12.70 -5.69 5.31
N ASN A 123 12.35 -6.96 5.50
CA ASN A 123 11.72 -7.78 4.47
C ASN A 123 10.33 -7.26 4.10
N PHE A 124 9.52 -6.87 5.10
CA PHE A 124 8.22 -6.23 4.84
C PHE A 124 8.38 -4.91 4.06
N ALA A 125 9.38 -4.11 4.39
CA ALA A 125 9.63 -2.84 3.71
C ALA A 125 10.17 -2.99 2.27
N THR A 126 10.93 -4.06 2.01
CA THR A 126 11.59 -4.29 0.71
C THR A 126 10.85 -5.29 -0.17
N SER A 127 9.81 -5.95 0.35
CA SER A 127 9.15 -7.10 -0.29
C SER A 127 10.12 -8.26 -0.60
N ASP A 128 11.20 -8.38 0.18
CA ASP A 128 12.15 -9.49 0.08
C ASP A 128 11.56 -10.74 0.76
N THR A 129 11.46 -11.84 0.00
CA THR A 129 10.90 -13.10 0.48
C THR A 129 11.84 -13.92 1.35
N GLY A 130 13.09 -13.48 1.54
CA GLY A 130 14.05 -14.15 2.41
C GLY A 130 14.74 -15.36 1.76
N ALA A 131 14.73 -15.43 0.42
CA ALA A 131 15.34 -16.52 -0.35
C ALA A 131 16.88 -16.51 -0.30
N GLU A 132 17.49 -15.37 0.04
CA GLU A 132 18.93 -15.23 0.22
C GLU A 132 19.30 -15.28 1.70
N SER A 133 20.34 -16.06 2.03
CA SER A 133 20.85 -16.18 3.40
C SER A 133 21.34 -14.83 3.93
N GLY A 134 20.83 -14.39 5.08
CA GLY A 134 21.23 -13.12 5.71
C GLY A 134 20.41 -11.89 5.30
N SER A 135 19.33 -12.08 4.54
CA SER A 135 18.38 -11.02 4.14
C SER A 135 17.57 -10.44 5.30
N PHE A 136 17.35 -11.21 6.37
CA PHE A 136 16.60 -10.77 7.53
C PHE A 136 17.43 -9.84 8.42
N SER A 137 16.92 -8.63 8.61
CA SER A 137 17.57 -7.62 9.44
C SER A 137 16.53 -6.67 10.04
N ASP A 138 16.82 -6.21 11.26
CA ASP A 138 16.11 -5.12 11.92
C ASP A 138 16.61 -3.74 11.43
N ASN A 139 17.68 -3.68 10.62
CA ASN A 139 18.23 -2.44 10.10
C ASN A 139 17.39 -1.90 8.93
N LEU A 140 16.86 -0.69 9.12
CA LEU A 140 16.03 0.06 8.17
C LEU A 140 16.79 1.18 7.45
N ASP A 141 18.10 1.29 7.67
CA ASP A 141 18.91 2.31 7.04
C ASP A 141 18.90 2.17 5.51
N GLY A 142 18.81 3.31 4.83
CA GLY A 142 18.71 3.37 3.37
C GLY A 142 17.32 3.09 2.80
N LEU A 143 16.32 2.76 3.63
CA LEU A 143 14.94 2.69 3.15
C LEU A 143 14.39 4.08 2.84
N SER A 144 13.63 4.17 1.75
CA SER A 144 12.90 5.38 1.39
C SER A 144 11.73 5.63 2.35
N GLY A 145 11.27 6.89 2.44
CA GLY A 145 10.07 7.22 3.22
C GLY A 145 8.81 6.47 2.75
N ALA A 146 8.76 6.06 1.47
CA ALA A 146 7.67 5.21 0.94
C ALA A 146 7.70 3.82 1.58
N GLN A 147 8.87 3.18 1.57
CA GLN A 147 9.06 1.85 2.15
C GLN A 147 8.83 1.86 3.66
N LEU A 148 9.23 2.92 4.35
CA LEU A 148 8.94 3.09 5.77
C LEU A 148 7.43 3.25 6.02
N ALA A 149 6.74 4.08 5.24
CA ALA A 149 5.29 4.23 5.35
C ALA A 149 4.55 2.91 5.11
N ASP A 150 4.94 2.15 4.08
CA ASP A 150 4.39 0.81 3.81
C ASP A 150 4.69 -0.18 4.96
N LEU A 151 5.88 -0.11 5.59
CA LEU A 151 6.23 -0.93 6.75
C LEU A 151 5.36 -0.64 7.98
N PHE A 152 5.10 0.63 8.29
CA PHE A 152 4.19 0.99 9.39
C PHE A 152 2.75 0.55 9.09
N GLU A 153 2.33 0.56 7.83
CA GLU A 153 1.03 0.03 7.43
C GLU A 153 0.96 -1.50 7.60
N TRP A 154 2.03 -2.22 7.27
CA TRP A 154 2.13 -3.64 7.59
C TRP A 154 2.00 -3.89 9.09
N GLN A 155 2.70 -3.13 9.94
CA GLN A 155 2.57 -3.27 11.38
C GLN A 155 1.11 -3.06 11.85
N ARG A 156 0.43 -2.02 11.34
CA ARG A 156 -1.01 -1.78 11.63
C ARG A 156 -1.90 -2.94 11.18
N PHE A 157 -1.66 -3.47 9.99
CA PHE A 157 -2.37 -4.64 9.51
C PHE A 157 -2.19 -5.82 10.47
N TYR A 158 -0.97 -6.06 10.95
CA TYR A 158 -0.70 -7.13 11.92
C TYR A 158 -1.39 -6.90 13.26
N PHE A 159 -1.45 -5.66 13.76
CA PHE A 159 -2.25 -5.34 14.94
C PHE A 159 -3.74 -5.68 14.78
N SER A 160 -4.30 -5.56 13.56
CA SER A 160 -5.71 -5.91 13.32
C SER A 160 -5.97 -7.41 13.17
N LYS A 161 -4.93 -8.19 12.85
CA LYS A 161 -5.05 -9.61 12.48
C LYS A 161 -4.47 -10.58 13.50
N TYR A 162 -3.42 -10.19 14.21
CA TYR A 162 -2.66 -11.04 15.11
C TYR A 162 -2.59 -10.42 16.50
N LYS A 163 -2.48 -11.28 17.52
CA LYS A 163 -2.32 -10.83 18.89
C LYS A 163 -0.91 -10.25 19.07
N CYS A 164 -0.82 -9.00 19.51
CA CYS A 164 0.44 -8.43 19.96
C CYS A 164 0.81 -9.00 21.34
N VAL A 165 1.93 -9.70 21.42
CA VAL A 165 2.36 -10.41 22.63
C VAL A 165 3.56 -9.78 23.33
N GLY A 166 4.13 -8.71 22.76
CA GLY A 166 5.23 -7.98 23.38
C GLY A 166 6.06 -7.19 22.39
N TYR A 167 7.26 -6.84 22.83
CA TYR A 167 8.23 -6.08 22.06
C TYR A 167 9.61 -6.74 22.16
N SER A 168 10.39 -6.74 21.08
CA SER A 168 11.79 -7.15 21.12
C SER A 168 12.68 -6.01 21.59
N ARG A 169 13.54 -6.31 22.56
CA ARG A 169 14.57 -5.39 23.04
C ARG A 169 15.59 -5.14 21.94
N GLY A 170 15.98 -3.89 21.73
CA GLY A 170 17.12 -3.57 20.88
C GLY A 170 16.94 -2.27 20.11
N ARG A 171 17.01 -2.34 18.79
CA ARG A 171 17.04 -1.18 17.91
C ARG A 171 15.78 -0.33 17.99
N PHE A 172 14.61 -0.94 18.17
CA PHE A 172 13.31 -0.24 18.17
C PHE A 172 12.81 0.14 19.57
N TYR A 173 13.05 -0.72 20.56
CA TYR A 173 12.59 -0.51 21.94
C TYR A 173 13.72 -0.70 22.96
N HIS A 174 13.76 0.23 23.91
CA HIS A 174 14.58 0.10 25.11
C HIS A 174 14.05 -1.00 26.04
N PRO A 175 14.86 -1.50 27.00
CA PRO A 175 14.38 -2.45 28.02
C PRO A 175 13.21 -1.93 28.85
N SER A 176 13.07 -0.60 28.96
CA SER A 176 11.94 0.07 29.59
C SER A 176 10.68 0.14 28.72
N LEU A 177 10.67 -0.53 27.54
CA LEU A 177 9.61 -0.51 26.53
C LEU A 177 9.31 0.88 25.94
N LEU A 178 10.26 1.82 26.10
CA LEU A 178 10.21 3.11 25.43
C LEU A 178 10.78 2.99 24.01
N GLU A 179 10.15 3.66 23.05
CA GLU A 179 10.68 3.79 21.69
C GLU A 179 12.07 4.43 21.72
N THR A 180 12.99 3.88 20.93
CA THR A 180 14.32 4.45 20.72
C THR A 180 14.26 5.67 19.79
N ASP A 181 15.33 6.47 19.76
CA ASP A 181 15.49 7.52 18.74
C ASP A 181 15.48 6.96 17.31
N TYR A 182 15.95 5.73 17.13
CA TYR A 182 15.93 5.05 15.85
C TYR A 182 14.50 4.86 15.34
N LEU A 183 13.62 4.24 16.15
CA LEU A 183 12.22 4.03 15.77
C LEU A 183 11.50 5.36 15.55
N ARG A 184 11.72 6.35 16.43
CA ARG A 184 11.16 7.70 16.28
C ARG A 184 11.60 8.36 14.97
N GLY A 185 12.87 8.25 14.60
CA GLY A 185 13.40 8.78 13.34
C GLY A 185 12.77 8.13 12.11
N MET A 186 12.64 6.80 12.11
CA MET A 186 12.00 6.06 11.02
C MET A 186 10.52 6.43 10.89
N LYS A 187 9.82 6.58 12.01
CA LYS A 187 8.42 7.04 12.06
C LYS A 187 8.27 8.46 11.51
N ALA A 188 9.12 9.38 11.94
CA ALA A 188 9.13 10.75 11.43
C ALA A 188 9.39 10.81 9.91
N ALA A 189 10.28 9.96 9.38
CA ALA A 189 10.54 9.88 7.94
C ALA A 189 9.32 9.33 7.16
N ALA A 190 8.63 8.32 7.70
CA ALA A 190 7.37 7.82 7.14
C ALA A 190 6.28 8.91 7.16
N ASP A 191 6.10 9.59 8.28
CA ASP A 191 5.11 10.66 8.43
C ASP A 191 5.39 11.84 7.49
N ALA A 192 6.67 12.23 7.34
CA ALA A 192 7.08 13.27 6.41
C ALA A 192 6.80 12.88 4.94
N HIS A 193 6.99 11.59 4.59
CA HIS A 193 6.63 11.08 3.28
C HIS A 193 5.11 11.13 3.05
N LEU A 194 4.32 10.66 4.01
CA LEU A 194 2.86 10.69 3.92
C LEU A 194 2.31 12.12 3.85
N ALA A 195 2.87 13.06 4.62
CA ALA A 195 2.51 14.46 4.57
C ALA A 195 2.79 15.07 3.18
N ARG A 196 3.96 14.79 2.60
CA ARG A 196 4.31 15.22 1.25
C ARG A 196 3.37 14.63 0.20
N LYS A 197 3.04 13.33 0.32
CA LYS A 197 2.07 12.66 -0.55
C LYS A 197 0.69 13.32 -0.47
N SER A 198 0.23 13.61 0.75
CA SER A 198 -1.07 14.24 1.00
C SER A 198 -1.13 15.64 0.41
N GLN A 199 -0.11 16.46 0.64
CA GLN A 199 -0.03 17.81 0.07
C GLN A 199 -0.02 17.78 -1.46
N LEU A 200 0.68 16.81 -2.05
CA LEU A 200 0.69 16.63 -3.50
C LEU A 200 -0.70 16.27 -4.03
N ALA A 201 -1.41 15.36 -3.35
CA ALA A 201 -2.77 14.98 -3.71
C ALA A 201 -3.79 16.12 -3.55
N GLU A 202 -3.60 17.03 -2.58
CA GLU A 202 -4.45 18.22 -2.39
C GLU A 202 -4.25 19.26 -3.51
N ASN A 203 -3.00 19.46 -3.93
CA ASN A 203 -2.66 20.34 -5.04
C ASN A 203 -3.07 19.74 -6.39
N PHE A 204 -2.91 18.43 -6.55
CA PHE A 204 -3.16 17.67 -7.78
C PHE A 204 -4.11 16.49 -7.54
N PRO A 205 -5.38 16.75 -7.16
CA PRO A 205 -6.36 15.70 -6.96
C PRO A 205 -6.69 15.02 -8.30
N PRO A 206 -7.05 13.73 -8.29
CA PRO A 206 -7.37 13.00 -9.50
C PRO A 206 -8.58 13.59 -10.21
N CYS A 207 -8.64 13.41 -11.53
CA CYS A 207 -9.82 13.75 -12.32
C CYS A 207 -10.91 12.69 -12.19
N ASP A 208 -12.15 13.12 -12.37
CA ASP A 208 -13.24 12.23 -12.74
C ASP A 208 -13.06 11.80 -14.20
N ALA A 209 -13.58 10.62 -14.54
CA ALA A 209 -13.53 10.06 -15.89
C ALA A 209 -14.86 9.43 -16.28
N THR A 210 -15.26 9.62 -17.54
CA THR A 210 -16.42 8.97 -18.16
C THR A 210 -16.06 8.45 -19.55
N THR A 211 -16.98 7.74 -20.19
CA THR A 211 -16.83 7.30 -21.58
C THR A 211 -17.92 7.96 -22.44
N ILE A 212 -17.51 8.68 -23.49
CA ILE A 212 -18.39 9.29 -24.49
C ILE A 212 -17.95 8.77 -25.86
N ASP A 213 -18.87 8.18 -26.62
CA ASP A 213 -18.60 7.59 -27.95
C ASP A 213 -17.41 6.62 -27.97
N GLY A 214 -17.29 5.81 -26.93
CA GLY A 214 -16.20 4.84 -26.77
C GLY A 214 -14.84 5.45 -26.42
N LYS A 215 -14.76 6.76 -26.15
CA LYS A 215 -13.54 7.47 -25.77
C LYS A 215 -13.60 7.91 -24.30
N THR A 216 -12.48 7.79 -23.60
CA THR A 216 -12.37 8.29 -22.23
C THR A 216 -12.34 9.81 -22.22
N VAL A 217 -13.18 10.43 -21.39
CA VAL A 217 -13.25 11.88 -21.18
C VAL A 217 -13.02 12.16 -19.71
N VAL A 218 -12.07 13.05 -19.42
CA VAL A 218 -11.69 13.44 -18.06
C VAL A 218 -12.15 14.87 -17.73
N TYR A 219 -12.57 15.09 -16.48
CA TYR A 219 -13.12 16.36 -15.97
C TYR A 219 -12.90 16.50 -14.45
N CYS A 220 -13.16 17.69 -13.88
CA CYS A 220 -12.66 18.04 -12.53
C CYS A 220 -13.65 18.62 -11.53
N ASN A 221 -14.78 19.14 -12.00
CA ASN A 221 -15.68 19.96 -11.18
C ASN A 221 -17.03 19.26 -10.97
N GLY A 222 -17.06 17.92 -11.02
CA GLY A 222 -18.28 17.13 -10.85
C GLY A 222 -19.32 17.23 -11.98
N ALA A 223 -19.05 17.99 -13.04
CA ALA A 223 -19.97 18.16 -14.17
C ALA A 223 -19.22 18.16 -15.52
N LEU A 224 -19.79 17.45 -16.50
CA LEU A 224 -19.22 17.28 -17.84
C LEU A 224 -19.44 18.47 -18.79
N ASN A 225 -20.25 19.47 -18.44
CA ASN A 225 -20.54 20.59 -19.34
C ASN A 225 -20.69 21.89 -18.54
N LEU A 226 -19.63 22.28 -17.84
CA LEU A 226 -19.57 23.59 -17.24
C LEU A 226 -19.56 24.67 -18.34
N ASP A 227 -20.35 25.72 -18.16
CA ASP A 227 -20.36 26.88 -19.05
C ASP A 227 -18.98 27.58 -19.00
N PRO A 228 -18.24 27.63 -20.12
CA PRO A 228 -16.93 28.29 -20.18
C PRO A 228 -16.98 29.79 -19.85
N ASN A 229 -18.16 30.41 -19.87
CA ASN A 229 -18.34 31.83 -19.57
C ASN A 229 -18.68 32.09 -18.09
N ASN A 230 -18.98 31.05 -17.31
CA ASN A 230 -19.33 31.15 -15.90
C ASN A 230 -18.36 30.37 -15.01
N VAL A 231 -17.07 30.68 -15.17
CA VAL A 231 -15.96 30.01 -14.48
C VAL A 231 -15.76 30.61 -13.10
N MET A 232 -15.78 29.77 -12.06
CA MET A 232 -15.52 30.18 -10.69
C MET A 232 -14.00 30.24 -10.40
N PRO A 233 -13.56 31.03 -9.40
CA PRO A 233 -12.14 31.14 -9.05
C PRO A 233 -11.49 29.79 -8.66
N ASN A 234 -12.27 28.87 -8.11
CA ASN A 234 -11.83 27.53 -7.71
C ASN A 234 -12.02 26.47 -8.81
N THR A 235 -12.40 26.87 -10.04
CA THR A 235 -12.54 25.94 -11.16
C THR A 235 -11.20 25.29 -11.48
N ARG A 236 -11.21 23.96 -11.52
CA ARG A 236 -10.04 23.15 -11.86
C ARG A 236 -10.14 22.61 -13.28
N TYR A 237 -9.00 22.45 -13.92
CA TYR A 237 -8.87 22.01 -15.30
C TYR A 237 -8.14 20.67 -15.36
N PRO A 238 -8.61 19.70 -16.16
CA PRO A 238 -7.97 18.40 -16.28
C PRO A 238 -6.62 18.52 -17.00
N ARG A 239 -5.56 18.01 -16.37
CA ARG A 239 -4.21 17.99 -16.92
C ARG A 239 -3.57 16.63 -16.75
N ILE A 240 -2.64 16.32 -17.64
CA ILE A 240 -1.68 15.26 -17.39
C ILE A 240 -0.77 15.77 -16.26
N PHE A 241 -0.66 15.03 -15.18
CA PHE A 241 0.24 15.29 -14.06
C PHE A 241 1.30 14.20 -14.00
N TYR A 242 2.56 14.63 -13.93
CA TYR A 242 3.72 13.76 -13.81
C TYR A 242 4.18 13.72 -12.37
N ASN A 243 3.81 12.65 -11.69
CA ASN A 243 4.11 12.45 -10.29
C ASN A 243 5.52 11.88 -10.12
N LYS A 244 6.48 12.77 -9.82
CA LYS A 244 7.86 12.36 -9.49
C LYS A 244 7.96 11.57 -8.18
N PHE A 245 6.93 11.61 -7.34
CA PHE A 245 6.95 10.97 -6.02
C PHE A 245 6.81 9.44 -6.11
N ASP A 246 6.01 8.95 -7.04
CA ASP A 246 5.79 7.52 -7.30
C ASP A 246 6.14 7.10 -8.74
N ALA A 247 6.76 8.01 -9.51
CA ALA A 247 7.12 7.82 -10.91
C ALA A 247 5.92 7.44 -11.81
N THR A 248 4.73 7.94 -11.49
CA THR A 248 3.52 7.72 -12.30
C THR A 248 3.09 8.98 -13.04
N SER A 249 2.22 8.79 -14.02
CA SER A 249 1.55 9.88 -14.74
C SER A 249 0.07 9.61 -14.83
N GLY A 250 -0.76 10.61 -14.62
CA GLY A 250 -2.22 10.46 -14.61
C GLY A 250 -2.94 11.79 -14.77
N CYS A 251 -4.26 11.77 -14.78
CA CYS A 251 -5.03 13.01 -14.80
C CYS A 251 -5.06 13.65 -13.41
N ALA A 252 -4.77 14.95 -13.33
CA ALA A 252 -5.01 15.76 -12.14
C ALA A 252 -5.75 17.05 -12.46
N CYS A 253 -6.54 17.49 -11.48
CA CYS A 253 -7.36 18.69 -11.53
C CYS A 253 -6.61 19.88 -10.95
N VAL A 254 -6.18 20.80 -11.80
CA VAL A 254 -5.36 21.93 -11.38
C VAL A 254 -6.09 23.26 -11.49
N LEU A 255 -5.82 24.15 -10.55
CA LEU A 255 -6.28 25.53 -10.61
C LEU A 255 -5.62 26.28 -11.79
N ARG A 256 -6.22 27.41 -12.16
CA ARG A 256 -5.82 28.20 -13.33
C ARG A 256 -4.36 28.67 -13.27
N ASP A 257 -3.89 29.04 -12.10
CA ASP A 257 -2.53 29.50 -11.78
C ASP A 257 -1.50 28.36 -11.80
N MET A 258 -1.91 27.14 -11.45
CA MET A 258 -1.05 25.95 -11.46
C MET A 258 -0.85 25.33 -12.86
N ARG A 259 -1.46 25.88 -13.91
CA ARG A 259 -1.36 25.34 -15.28
C ARG A 259 0.03 25.45 -15.89
N SER A 260 0.85 26.38 -15.42
CA SER A 260 2.26 26.54 -15.82
C SER A 260 3.22 25.76 -14.92
N ASP A 261 2.72 24.97 -13.96
CA ASP A 261 3.57 24.10 -13.16
C ASP A 261 4.30 23.13 -14.08
N GLY A 262 5.63 23.04 -13.96
CA GLY A 262 6.44 22.17 -14.80
C GLY A 262 6.09 20.68 -14.67
N ARG A 263 5.24 20.27 -13.72
CA ARG A 263 4.74 18.90 -13.52
C ARG A 263 3.45 18.59 -14.26
N VAL A 264 2.85 19.55 -14.95
CA VAL A 264 1.61 19.32 -15.70
C VAL A 264 1.75 19.56 -17.20
N ALA A 265 0.93 18.87 -17.98
CA ALA A 265 0.81 19.05 -19.43
C ALA A 265 -0.65 19.04 -19.89
N VAL A 266 -0.90 19.72 -21.01
CA VAL A 266 -2.20 19.74 -21.67
C VAL A 266 -2.36 18.45 -22.49
N TYR A 267 -3.57 17.89 -22.51
CA TYR A 267 -3.89 16.74 -23.36
C TYR A 267 -3.79 17.10 -24.85
N GLU A 268 -3.37 16.14 -25.68
CA GLU A 268 -3.34 16.29 -27.14
C GLU A 268 -4.73 16.68 -27.68
N ALA A 269 -4.76 17.68 -28.57
CA ALA A 269 -5.99 18.24 -29.13
C ALA A 269 -6.99 18.80 -28.09
N CYS A 270 -6.56 19.11 -26.87
CA CYS A 270 -7.37 19.77 -25.86
C CYS A 270 -6.95 21.23 -25.66
N SER A 271 -7.91 22.16 -25.50
CA SER A 271 -7.60 23.56 -25.22
C SER A 271 -7.01 23.72 -23.80
N PRO A 272 -6.04 24.63 -23.58
CA PRO A 272 -5.56 24.99 -22.24
C PRO A 272 -6.65 25.57 -21.32
N ASP A 273 -7.81 25.98 -21.83
CA ASP A 273 -8.95 26.43 -21.01
C ASP A 273 -10.10 25.41 -21.01
N ALA A 274 -9.88 24.22 -21.58
CA ALA A 274 -10.91 23.18 -21.63
C ALA A 274 -11.24 22.64 -20.24
N LEU A 275 -12.53 22.59 -19.94
CA LEU A 275 -13.09 22.06 -18.69
C LEU A 275 -13.24 20.53 -18.70
N GLN A 276 -13.11 19.93 -19.89
CA GLN A 276 -13.04 18.49 -20.11
C GLN A 276 -12.09 18.19 -21.27
N CYS A 277 -11.43 17.04 -21.24
CA CYS A 277 -10.55 16.59 -22.32
C CYS A 277 -10.86 15.14 -22.69
N THR A 278 -10.93 14.85 -23.99
CA THR A 278 -10.92 13.48 -24.50
C THR A 278 -9.49 12.94 -24.49
N VAL A 279 -9.28 11.81 -23.82
CA VAL A 279 -7.98 11.15 -23.75
C VAL A 279 -7.75 10.35 -25.04
N LEU A 280 -6.92 10.90 -25.93
CA LEU A 280 -6.58 10.25 -27.20
C LEU A 280 -5.50 9.19 -27.05
N ARG A 281 -4.56 9.40 -26.12
CA ARG A 281 -3.47 8.48 -25.80
C ARG A 281 -3.22 8.47 -24.29
N PRO A 282 -2.74 7.36 -23.72
CA PRO A 282 -2.24 7.34 -22.35
C PRO A 282 -1.13 8.39 -22.17
N PRO A 283 -1.04 9.04 -21.01
CA PRO A 283 0.08 9.91 -20.69
C PRO A 283 1.41 9.15 -20.87
N PRO A 284 2.41 9.73 -21.56
CA PRO A 284 3.74 9.13 -21.61
C PRO A 284 4.35 9.14 -20.20
N PRO A 285 5.18 8.15 -19.84
CA PRO A 285 6.03 8.29 -18.66
C PRO A 285 6.95 9.50 -18.85
N ARG A 286 7.27 10.19 -17.77
CA ARG A 286 8.20 11.33 -17.82
C ARG A 286 9.61 10.85 -17.49
N ASP A 287 10.54 11.13 -18.40
CA ASP A 287 11.98 10.90 -18.22
C ASP A 287 12.56 11.66 -17.02
#